data_AF-A0A960JEL2-F1
#
_entry.id   AF-A0A960JEL2-F1
#
_cell.length_a   1.000
_cell.length_b   1.000
_cell.length_c   1.000
_cell.angle_alpha   90.00
_cell.angle_beta   90.00
_cell.angle_gamma   90.00
#
_symmetry.space_group_name_H-M   'P 1'
#
loop_
_entity.id
_entity.type
_entity.pdbx_description
1 polymer ?
#
loop_
_entity_poly.entity_id
_entity_poly.type
_entity_poly.pdbx_seq_one_letter_code
_entity_poly.pdbx_strand_id
1 'polypeptide(L)'
;MNDMDDTIGIRKGEEIDVENLADFLRQNLPGTGGEITISQFPGGSSNLTYCVMIGDQEYVLRRPPFGNKVKSAHDMSREFNVLSKLSKVYQPAPKPLIYCGDEAILGSEFYLMERRKGLIIR
;
A
#
# COMPACT_ATOMS: atom_id res chain seq x y z
N MET A 1 -15.18 17.53 -15.20
CA MET A 1 -14.91 17.16 -13.81
C MET A 1 -13.73 16.21 -13.83
N ASN A 2 -12.66 16.48 -13.07
CA ASN A 2 -11.49 15.61 -13.05
C ASN A 2 -11.80 14.45 -12.09
N ASP A 3 -12.50 13.43 -12.57
CA ASP A 3 -12.88 12.20 -11.83
C ASP A 3 -11.66 11.30 -11.51
N MET A 4 -10.48 11.89 -11.28
CA MET A 4 -9.19 11.19 -11.24
C MET A 4 -8.45 11.27 -9.90
N ASP A 5 -9.01 11.93 -8.88
CA ASP A 5 -8.47 11.85 -7.52
C ASP A 5 -9.41 11.02 -6.65
N ASP A 6 -9.15 9.72 -6.61
CA ASP A 6 -9.83 8.71 -5.79
C ASP A 6 -9.21 8.60 -4.39
N THR A 7 -8.31 9.51 -4.05
CA THR A 7 -7.64 9.59 -2.75
C THR A 7 -8.12 10.79 -1.95
N ILE A 8 -7.92 10.69 -0.64
CA ILE A 8 -8.20 11.73 0.35
C ILE A 8 -6.93 11.99 1.15
N GLY A 9 -6.90 13.10 1.88
CA GLY A 9 -5.90 13.29 2.93
C GLY A 9 -5.95 12.16 3.95
N ILE A 10 -4.81 11.85 4.56
CA ILE A 10 -4.74 10.79 5.56
C ILE A 10 -5.66 11.11 6.73
N ARG A 11 -6.51 10.14 7.11
CA ARG A 11 -7.41 10.27 8.26
C ARG A 11 -6.63 10.47 9.56
N LYS A 12 -7.21 11.24 10.47
CA LYS A 12 -6.60 11.53 11.78
C LYS A 12 -6.38 10.25 12.58
N GLY A 13 -5.16 10.06 13.10
CA GLY A 13 -4.74 8.86 13.83
C GLY A 13 -4.35 7.68 12.94
N GLU A 14 -4.34 7.88 11.62
CA GLU A 14 -3.92 6.89 10.62
C GLU A 14 -2.68 7.36 9.83
N GLU A 15 -1.91 8.31 10.39
CA GLU A 15 -0.72 8.90 9.80
C GLU A 15 0.44 7.89 9.67
N ILE A 16 1.15 7.97 8.55
CA ILE A 16 2.31 7.13 8.25
C ILE A 16 3.59 7.96 8.45
N ASP A 17 4.60 7.36 9.07
CA ASP A 17 5.94 7.91 9.11
C ASP A 17 6.56 7.84 7.70
N VAL A 18 6.52 8.98 7.01
CA VAL A 18 6.96 9.09 5.61
C VAL A 18 8.46 8.88 5.48
N GLU A 19 9.26 9.30 6.46
CA GLU A 19 10.73 9.20 6.39
C GLU A 19 11.17 7.75 6.49
N ASN A 20 10.67 7.03 7.51
CA ASN A 20 10.96 5.60 7.67
C ASN A 20 10.48 4.77 6.47
N LEU A 21 9.30 5.08 5.93
CA LEU A 21 8.81 4.42 4.72
C LEU A 21 9.68 4.77 3.50
N ALA A 22 10.07 6.02 3.33
CA ALA A 22 10.87 6.48 2.20
C ALA A 22 12.22 5.76 2.15
N ASP A 23 12.90 5.65 3.28
CA ASP A 23 14.19 4.97 3.37
C ASP A 23 14.07 3.47 3.08
N PHE A 24 13.02 2.83 3.61
CA PHE A 24 12.70 1.44 3.29
C PHE A 24 12.44 1.25 1.79
N LEU A 25 11.63 2.11 1.16
CA LEU A 25 11.28 1.99 -0.25
C LEU A 25 12.47 2.23 -1.17
N ARG A 26 13.34 3.21 -0.86
CA ARG A 26 14.55 3.48 -1.65
C ARG A 26 15.51 2.28 -1.67
N GLN A 27 15.58 1.52 -0.58
CA GLN A 27 16.42 0.32 -0.49
C GLN A 27 15.82 -0.89 -1.24
N ASN A 28 14.48 -0.98 -1.29
CA ASN A 28 13.78 -2.18 -1.79
C ASN A 28 13.15 -2.00 -3.19
N LEU A 29 13.04 -0.77 -3.71
CA LEU A 29 12.61 -0.45 -5.07
C LEU A 29 13.73 0.26 -5.86
N PRO A 30 14.81 -0.46 -6.22
CA PRO A 30 15.85 0.13 -7.06
C PRO A 30 15.27 0.59 -8.40
N GLY A 31 15.63 1.80 -8.83
CA GLY A 31 15.12 2.42 -10.05
C GLY A 31 13.88 3.30 -9.86
N THR A 32 13.35 3.39 -8.63
CA THR A 32 12.40 4.45 -8.27
C THR A 32 13.16 5.64 -7.67
N GLY A 33 12.77 6.85 -8.05
CA GLY A 33 13.42 8.08 -7.60
C GLY A 33 12.46 9.26 -7.69
N GLY A 34 12.68 10.26 -6.85
CA GLY A 34 11.82 11.43 -6.75
C GLY A 34 11.27 11.65 -5.34
N GLU A 35 10.44 12.68 -5.23
CA GLU A 35 9.72 12.99 -4.01
C GLU A 35 8.71 11.90 -3.69
N ILE A 36 8.57 11.57 -2.40
CA ILE A 36 7.58 10.58 -1.92
C ILE A 36 6.43 11.33 -1.26
N THR A 37 5.23 11.10 -1.77
CA THR A 37 4.00 11.64 -1.18
C THR A 37 3.01 10.52 -0.90
N ILE A 38 2.21 10.69 0.15
CA ILE A 38 1.28 9.68 0.61
C ILE A 38 -0.10 10.31 0.74
N SER A 39 -1.09 9.68 0.12
CA SER A 39 -2.51 9.95 0.33
C SER A 39 -3.23 8.65 0.67
N GLN A 40 -4.48 8.74 1.09
CA GLN A 40 -5.24 7.58 1.56
C GLN A 40 -6.43 7.30 0.66
N PHE A 41 -6.76 6.03 0.43
CA PHE A 41 -8.04 5.69 -0.19
C PHE A 41 -9.18 5.82 0.84
N PRO A 42 -10.36 6.33 0.45
CA PRO A 42 -11.47 6.54 1.38
C PRO A 42 -12.07 5.23 1.91
N GLY A 43 -11.91 4.12 1.19
CA GLY A 43 -12.33 2.78 1.62
C GLY A 43 -11.30 2.04 2.49
N GLY A 44 -11.64 0.82 2.91
CA GLY A 44 -10.69 -0.07 3.60
C GLY A 44 -10.63 0.14 5.12
N SER A 45 -11.76 0.02 5.82
CA SER A 45 -11.77 0.07 7.30
C SER A 45 -11.14 -1.16 7.94
N SER A 46 -11.18 -2.33 7.28
CA SER A 46 -10.56 -3.56 7.79
C SER A 46 -9.05 -3.61 7.54
N ASN A 47 -8.57 -3.09 6.40
CA ASN A 47 -7.15 -2.90 6.12
C ASN A 47 -7.00 -1.53 5.45
N LEU A 48 -6.16 -0.69 6.04
CA LEU A 48 -5.91 0.66 5.55
C LEU A 48 -5.14 0.56 4.23
N THR A 49 -5.56 1.36 3.26
CA THR A 49 -4.96 1.40 1.92
C THR A 49 -4.54 2.82 1.60
N TYR A 50 -3.29 2.98 1.17
CA TYR A 50 -2.68 4.27 0.88
C TYR A 50 -2.15 4.29 -0.55
N CYS A 51 -2.22 5.45 -1.20
CA CYS A 51 -1.51 5.71 -2.43
C CYS A 51 -0.13 6.27 -2.07
N VAL A 52 0.92 5.61 -2.53
CA VAL A 52 2.30 6.06 -2.38
C VAL A 52 2.79 6.47 -3.75
N MET A 53 3.09 7.76 -3.91
CA MET A 53 3.63 8.30 -5.15
C MET A 53 5.13 8.55 -4.96
N ILE A 54 5.94 8.08 -5.90
CA ILE A 54 7.41 8.26 -5.93
C ILE A 54 7.77 8.87 -7.29
N GLY A 55 8.06 10.17 -7.30
CA GLY A 55 8.11 10.93 -8.56
C GLY A 55 6.76 10.82 -9.29
N ASP A 56 6.77 10.32 -10.53
CA ASP A 56 5.56 10.16 -11.35
C ASP A 56 4.93 8.75 -11.24
N GLN A 57 5.49 7.87 -10.41
CA GLN A 57 5.02 6.48 -10.26
C GLN A 57 4.12 6.32 -9.05
N GLU A 58 3.00 5.61 -9.22
CA GLU A 58 2.01 5.40 -8.17
C GLU A 58 1.94 3.93 -7.75
N TYR A 59 1.89 3.74 -6.45
CA TYR A 59 1.84 2.44 -5.79
C TYR A 59 0.71 2.41 -4.76
N VAL A 60 0.32 1.20 -4.38
CA VAL A 60 -0.68 0.98 -3.33
C VAL A 60 -0.02 0.27 -2.15
N LEU A 61 -0.06 0.89 -0.98
CA LEU A 61 0.38 0.31 0.28
C LEU A 61 -0.85 -0.20 1.05
N ARG A 62 -0.76 -1.42 1.57
CA ARG A 62 -1.79 -2.03 2.40
C ARG A 62 -1.22 -2.47 3.73
N ARG A 63 -1.93 -2.15 4.81
CA ARG A 63 -1.55 -2.51 6.19
C ARG A 63 -2.78 -2.75 7.07
N PRO A 64 -2.63 -3.44 8.21
CA PRO A 64 -3.64 -3.49 9.25
C PRO A 64 -3.93 -2.09 9.84
N PRO A 65 -5.12 -1.89 10.44
CA PRO A 65 -5.44 -0.68 11.18
C PRO A 65 -4.52 -0.48 12.40
N PHE A 66 -4.28 0.78 12.76
CA PHE A 66 -3.51 1.12 13.95
C PHE A 66 -4.16 0.54 15.22
N GLY A 67 -3.34 0.05 16.14
CA GLY A 67 -3.80 -0.50 17.42
C GLY A 67 -4.45 -1.89 17.34
N ASN A 68 -4.63 -2.45 16.15
CA ASN A 68 -5.18 -3.80 16.02
C ASN A 68 -4.10 -4.86 16.24
N LYS A 69 -4.24 -5.65 17.32
CA LYS A 69 -3.27 -6.69 17.71
C LYS A 69 -3.69 -8.11 17.31
N VAL A 70 -4.84 -8.28 16.65
CA VAL A 70 -5.32 -9.61 16.26
C VAL A 70 -4.61 -10.06 14.97
N LYS A 71 -3.41 -10.63 15.13
CA LYS A 71 -2.52 -11.03 14.02
C LYS A 71 -3.18 -11.96 12.99
N SER A 72 -4.10 -12.84 13.39
CA SER A 72 -4.73 -13.79 12.46
C SER A 72 -5.77 -13.17 11.53
N ALA A 73 -6.38 -12.04 11.91
CA ALA A 73 -7.42 -11.39 11.11
C ALA A 73 -6.84 -10.52 9.99
N HIS A 74 -5.57 -10.10 10.11
CA HIS A 74 -4.90 -9.17 9.21
C HIS A 74 -3.54 -9.68 8.73
N ASP A 75 -3.48 -10.95 8.34
CA ASP A 75 -2.28 -11.58 7.80
C ASP A 75 -1.94 -11.01 6.40
N MET A 76 -1.10 -9.97 6.39
CA MET A 76 -0.64 -9.30 5.18
C MET A 76 0.28 -10.20 4.36
N SER A 77 1.04 -11.08 5.01
CA SER A 77 1.88 -12.08 4.33
C SER A 77 1.04 -13.02 3.48
N ARG A 78 -0.11 -13.48 3.98
CA ARG A 78 -1.03 -14.32 3.22
C ARG A 78 -1.61 -13.58 2.02
N GLU A 79 -2.06 -12.33 2.18
CA GLU A 79 -2.54 -11.51 1.04
C GLU A 79 -1.45 -11.35 -0.03
N PHE A 80 -0.24 -10.96 0.38
CA PHE A 80 0.92 -10.81 -0.51
C PHE A 80 1.25 -12.11 -1.26
N ASN A 81 1.29 -13.24 -0.56
CA ASN A 81 1.61 -14.54 -1.15
C ASN A 81 0.55 -15.01 -2.17
N VAL A 82 -0.73 -14.81 -1.87
CA VAL A 82 -1.82 -15.15 -2.80
C VAL A 82 -1.75 -14.27 -4.05
N LEU A 83 -1.61 -12.94 -3.89
CA LEU A 83 -1.48 -12.01 -5.01
C LEU A 83 -0.23 -12.28 -5.85
N SER A 84 0.88 -12.67 -5.24
CA SER A 84 2.14 -13.00 -5.92
C SER A 84 2.00 -14.21 -6.84
N LYS A 85 1.14 -15.17 -6.48
CA LYS A 85 0.83 -16.33 -7.33
C LYS A 85 -0.21 -15.98 -8.38
N LEU A 86 -1.26 -15.25 -7.99
CA LEU A 86 -2.37 -14.89 -8.86
C LEU A 86 -1.94 -13.97 -10.01
N SER A 87 -1.14 -12.95 -9.72
CA SER A 87 -0.63 -11.99 -10.72
C SER A 87 0.16 -12.62 -11.86
N LYS A 88 0.72 -13.82 -11.66
CA LYS A 88 1.45 -14.57 -12.71
C LYS A 88 0.53 -15.21 -13.74
N VAL A 89 -0.72 -15.50 -13.36
CA VAL A 89 -1.68 -16.26 -14.19
C VAL A 89 -2.94 -15.46 -14.52
N TYR A 90 -3.17 -14.35 -13.83
CA TYR A 90 -4.32 -13.47 -14.02
C TYR A 90 -3.86 -12.02 -14.14
N GLN A 91 -3.64 -11.58 -15.37
CA GLN A 91 -3.09 -10.25 -15.66
C GLN A 91 -3.85 -9.08 -15.01
N PRO A 92 -5.19 -9.11 -14.83
CA PRO A 92 -5.88 -8.01 -14.15
C PRO A 92 -5.49 -7.85 -12.67
N ALA A 93 -5.00 -8.89 -11.99
CA ALA A 93 -4.56 -8.78 -10.61
C ALA A 93 -3.35 -7.84 -10.49
N PRO A 94 -3.33 -6.91 -9.51
CA PRO A 94 -2.17 -6.07 -9.27
C PRO A 94 -0.97 -6.94 -8.88
N LYS A 95 0.21 -6.58 -9.37
CA LYS A 95 1.45 -7.25 -8.97
C LYS A 95 1.89 -6.72 -7.61
N PRO A 96 1.99 -7.56 -6.57
CA PRO A 96 2.66 -7.16 -5.35
C PRO A 96 4.17 -7.06 -5.59
N LEU A 97 4.79 -6.05 -5.01
CA LEU A 97 6.18 -5.68 -5.25
C LEU A 97 7.07 -5.98 -4.04
N ILE A 98 6.64 -5.55 -2.85
CA ILE A 98 7.41 -5.69 -1.62
C ILE A 98 6.47 -6.08 -0.48
N TYR A 99 6.92 -6.98 0.36
CA TYR A 99 6.33 -7.24 1.67
C TYR A 99 7.35 -6.86 2.76
N CYS A 100 6.86 -6.22 3.82
CA CYS A 100 7.64 -5.91 5.01
C CYS A 100 6.93 -6.49 6.23
N GLY A 101 7.59 -7.44 6.89
CA GLY A 101 7.15 -7.98 8.18
C GLY A 101 7.76 -7.27 9.39
N ASP A 102 8.64 -6.29 9.17
CA ASP A 102 9.29 -5.57 10.25
C ASP A 102 8.37 -4.45 10.78
N GLU A 103 7.78 -4.72 11.96
CA GLU A 103 6.89 -3.76 12.64
C GLU A 103 7.64 -2.48 13.06
N ALA A 104 8.97 -2.44 13.07
CA ALA A 104 9.73 -1.23 13.37
C ALA A 104 9.56 -0.12 12.31
N ILE A 105 9.20 -0.47 11.07
CA ILE A 105 9.08 0.50 9.98
C ILE A 105 7.78 1.31 10.09
N LEU A 106 6.63 0.63 10.21
CA LEU A 106 5.29 1.27 10.22
C LEU A 106 4.41 0.90 11.43
N GLY A 107 4.95 0.20 12.42
CA GLY A 107 4.19 -0.31 13.58
C GLY A 107 3.32 -1.54 13.27
N SER A 108 3.37 -2.06 12.04
CA SER A 108 2.73 -3.32 11.63
C SER A 108 3.34 -3.83 10.33
N GLU A 109 3.08 -5.09 10.00
CA GLU A 109 3.35 -5.61 8.66
C GLU A 109 2.59 -4.82 7.59
N PHE A 110 3.17 -4.75 6.40
CA PHE A 110 2.54 -4.15 5.24
C PHE A 110 3.07 -4.74 3.94
N TYR A 111 2.39 -4.47 2.84
CA TYR A 111 2.93 -4.72 1.52
C TYR A 111 2.61 -3.58 0.56
N LEU A 112 3.44 -3.48 -0.47
CA LEU A 112 3.32 -2.54 -1.57
C LEU A 112 3.01 -3.31 -2.85
N MET A 113 2.13 -2.78 -3.69
CA MET A 113 1.78 -3.34 -5.00
C MET A 113 1.63 -2.25 -6.06
N GLU A 114 1.63 -2.66 -7.32
CA GLU A 114 1.30 -1.79 -8.45
C GLU A 114 -0.10 -1.19 -8.29
N ARG A 115 -0.26 0.10 -8.61
CA ARG A 115 -1.57 0.70 -8.75
C ARG A 115 -2.19 0.33 -10.10
N ARG A 116 -3.42 -0.21 -10.07
CA ARG A 116 -4.22 -0.47 -11.27
C ARG A 116 -5.30 0.60 -11.36
N LYS A 117 -5.28 1.39 -12.44
CA LYS A 117 -6.32 2.38 -12.75
C LYS A 117 -7.43 1.70 -13.56
N GLY A 118 -8.68 1.93 -13.16
CA GLY A 118 -9.84 1.34 -13.81
C GLY A 118 -11.14 1.79 -13.16
N LEU A 119 -12.26 1.34 -13.73
CA LEU A 119 -13.60 1.64 -13.22
C LEU A 119 -14.03 0.55 -12.22
N ILE A 120 -14.45 0.97 -11.02
CA ILE A 120 -15.08 0.08 -10.04
C ILE A 120 -16.58 0.09 -10.30
N ILE A 121 -17.10 -1.02 -10.83
CA ILE A 121 -18.54 -1.22 -10.99
C ILE A 121 -19.09 -1.72 -9.65
N ARG A 122 -20.07 -1.01 -9.07
CA ARG A 122 -20.73 -1.34 -7.81
C ARG A 122 -22.21 -1.56 -8.02
#